data_AF-A0A1Y0RNT2-F1
#
_entry.id   AF-A0A1Y0RNT2-F1
#
_cell.length_a   1.000
_cell.length_b   1.000
_cell.length_c   1.000
_cell.angle_alpha   90.00
_cell.angle_beta   90.00
_cell.angle_gamma   90.00
#
_symmetry.space_group_name_H-M   'P 1'
#
loop_
_entity.id
_entity.type
_entity.pdbx_description
1 polymer ?
#
loop_
_entity_poly.entity_id
_entity_poly.type
_entity_poly.pdbx_seq_one_letter_code
_entity_poly.pdbx_strand_id
1 'polypeptide(L)'
;MSPDEIKVALQTAFYRCDMASCPLSDTQKEILLHVLEQVKGNSYPPVSDLANPLDELTPEELQAFLEFVKAQEEQNHSWKVQLLNDWLNENNSGAVQFIRDRYGLSWVNRIEPHHFDRYSAKDILKLKVGDHIEVCNALWEWVQDDGPCPREWYSCTVIKVDEISNGNYASTNCIIRFNNGSEFEIQGIYEWNRFHWRRPQG
;
A
#
# COMPACT_ATOMS: atom_id res chain seq x y z
N MET A 1 10.29 -6.49 -31.38
CA MET A 1 9.20 -7.46 -31.22
C MET A 1 8.01 -6.72 -30.65
N SER A 2 6.85 -6.81 -31.29
CA SER A 2 5.62 -6.27 -30.72
C SER A 2 5.13 -7.18 -29.59
N PRO A 3 4.42 -6.66 -28.59
CA PRO A 3 3.85 -7.50 -27.54
C PRO A 3 2.85 -8.54 -28.08
N ASP A 4 2.27 -8.31 -29.25
CA ASP A 4 1.46 -9.31 -29.96
C ASP A 4 2.30 -10.48 -30.51
N GLU A 5 3.51 -10.20 -31.02
CA GLU A 5 4.45 -11.24 -31.44
C GLU A 5 4.92 -12.09 -30.25
N ILE A 6 5.13 -11.47 -29.09
CA ILE A 6 5.51 -12.18 -27.86
C ILE A 6 4.34 -13.06 -27.37
N LYS A 7 3.09 -12.60 -27.48
CA LYS A 7 1.90 -13.39 -27.09
C LYS A 7 1.78 -14.65 -27.94
N VAL A 8 1.95 -14.51 -29.25
CA VAL A 8 1.91 -15.63 -30.20
C VAL A 8 3.07 -16.60 -29.94
N ALA A 9 4.27 -16.10 -29.66
CA ALA A 9 5.41 -16.94 -29.30
C ALA A 9 5.17 -17.70 -27.99
N LEU A 10 4.57 -17.05 -26.98
CA LEU A 10 4.26 -17.65 -25.68
C LEU A 10 3.19 -18.76 -25.81
N GLN A 11 2.12 -18.51 -26.57
CA GLN A 11 1.10 -19.53 -26.87
C GLN A 11 1.70 -20.72 -27.63
N THR A 12 2.62 -20.46 -28.56
CA THR A 12 3.35 -21.52 -29.27
C THR A 12 4.26 -22.31 -28.32
N ALA A 13 4.89 -21.65 -27.34
CA ALA A 13 5.69 -22.31 -26.32
C ALA A 13 4.83 -23.20 -25.41
N PHE A 14 3.64 -22.75 -25.01
CA PHE A 14 2.70 -23.57 -24.22
C PHE A 14 2.32 -24.86 -24.95
N TYR A 15 1.97 -24.76 -26.24
CA TYR A 15 1.66 -25.92 -27.05
C TYR A 15 2.86 -26.89 -27.17
N ARG A 16 4.08 -26.36 -27.27
CA ARG A 16 5.31 -27.17 -27.29
C ARG A 16 5.58 -27.86 -25.95
N CYS A 17 5.29 -27.20 -24.82
CA CYS A 17 5.38 -27.79 -23.49
C CYS A 17 4.36 -28.92 -23.30
N ASP A 18 3.13 -28.73 -23.77
CA ASP A 18 2.08 -29.76 -23.77
C ASP A 18 2.52 -30.99 -24.60
N MET A 19 3.11 -30.76 -25.79
CA MET A 19 3.67 -31.82 -26.64
C MET A 19 4.90 -32.52 -26.06
N ALA A 20 5.70 -31.81 -25.24
CA ALA A 20 6.88 -32.35 -24.58
C ALA A 20 6.56 -33.11 -23.28
N SER A 21 5.28 -33.36 -22.99
CA SER A 21 4.80 -34.00 -21.74
C SER A 21 5.18 -33.24 -20.47
N CYS A 22 5.39 -31.92 -20.58
CA CYS A 22 5.56 -30.99 -19.46
C CYS A 22 4.51 -29.87 -19.52
N PRO A 23 3.21 -30.21 -19.43
CA PRO A 23 2.14 -29.22 -19.56
C PRO A 23 2.21 -28.22 -18.42
N LEU A 24 2.10 -26.94 -18.77
CA LEU A 24 1.93 -25.87 -17.79
C LEU A 24 0.48 -25.90 -17.29
N SER A 25 0.28 -25.68 -15.99
CA SER A 25 -1.07 -25.53 -15.42
C SER A 25 -1.74 -24.26 -15.97
N ASP A 26 -3.07 -24.22 -15.95
CA ASP A 26 -3.82 -23.05 -16.42
C ASP A 26 -3.41 -21.79 -15.64
N THR A 27 -3.12 -21.92 -14.34
CA THR A 27 -2.57 -20.86 -13.51
C THR A 27 -1.19 -20.38 -13.98
N GLN A 28 -0.28 -21.28 -14.37
CA GLN A 28 1.03 -20.90 -14.91
C GLN A 28 0.91 -20.18 -16.26
N LYS A 29 -0.03 -20.64 -17.12
CA LYS A 29 -0.32 -20.02 -18.42
C LYS A 29 -0.88 -18.60 -18.24
N GLU A 30 -1.80 -18.41 -17.29
CA GLU A 30 -2.37 -17.11 -16.93
C GLU A 30 -1.32 -16.12 -16.39
N ILE A 31 -0.43 -16.58 -15.49
CA ILE A 31 0.65 -15.74 -14.95
C ILE A 31 1.53 -15.20 -16.09
N LEU A 32 1.98 -16.07 -16.99
CA LEU A 32 2.90 -15.70 -18.07
C LEU A 32 2.24 -14.77 -19.11
N LEU A 33 0.95 -14.97 -19.41
CA LEU A 33 0.21 -14.07 -20.30
C LEU A 33 0.01 -12.69 -19.67
N HIS A 34 -0.23 -12.63 -18.36
CA HIS A 34 -0.46 -11.36 -17.66
C HIS A 34 0.82 -10.52 -17.51
N VAL A 35 2.00 -11.15 -17.34
CA VAL A 35 3.29 -10.42 -17.34
C VAL A 35 3.48 -9.69 -18.67
N LEU A 36 3.04 -10.29 -19.78
CA LEU A 36 3.15 -9.68 -21.10
C LEU A 36 2.23 -8.46 -21.25
N GLU A 37 1.05 -8.47 -20.62
CA GLU A 37 0.13 -7.33 -20.63
C GLU A 37 0.70 -6.13 -19.86
N GLN A 38 1.42 -6.37 -18.76
CA GLN A 38 2.16 -5.32 -18.04
C GLN A 38 3.29 -4.72 -18.90
N VAL A 39 3.97 -5.53 -19.72
CA VAL A 39 4.99 -5.04 -20.66
C VAL A 39 4.38 -4.25 -21.83
N LYS A 40 3.13 -4.56 -22.19
CA LYS A 40 2.40 -3.94 -23.32
C LYS A 40 1.84 -2.55 -22.99
N GLY A 41 1.64 -2.24 -21.71
CA GLY A 41 1.02 -0.99 -21.27
C GLY A 41 1.76 -0.33 -20.11
N ASN A 42 2.59 0.67 -20.42
CA ASN A 42 2.91 1.78 -19.50
C ASN A 42 1.70 2.72 -19.30
N SER A 43 0.49 2.18 -19.45
CA SER A 43 -0.77 2.88 -19.33
C SER A 43 -1.39 2.44 -18.03
N TYR A 44 -0.93 3.05 -16.93
CA TYR A 44 -1.71 3.08 -15.70
C TYR A 44 -3.13 3.52 -16.09
N PRO A 45 -4.17 2.71 -15.81
CA PRO A 45 -5.53 3.20 -15.93
C PRO A 45 -5.63 4.49 -15.11
N PRO A 46 -6.42 5.50 -15.55
CA PRO A 46 -6.65 6.67 -14.73
C PRO A 46 -7.15 6.18 -13.37
N VAL A 47 -6.51 6.67 -12.30
CA VAL A 47 -6.84 6.43 -10.90
C VAL A 47 -8.35 6.63 -10.73
N SER A 48 -9.08 5.54 -10.85
CA SER A 48 -10.48 5.48 -10.47
C SER A 48 -10.45 5.25 -8.97
N ASP A 49 -11.28 5.99 -8.23
CA ASP A 49 -11.60 5.87 -6.79
C ASP A 49 -12.13 4.46 -6.41
N LEU A 50 -11.48 3.40 -6.86
CA LEU A 50 -11.74 2.03 -6.51
C LEU A 50 -11.07 1.80 -5.17
N ALA A 51 -11.87 1.38 -4.19
CA ALA A 51 -11.44 1.05 -2.84
C ALA A 51 -10.10 0.31 -2.82
N ASN A 52 -9.25 0.67 -1.85
CA ASN A 52 -7.93 0.08 -1.69
C ASN A 52 -8.08 -1.45 -1.63
N PRO A 53 -7.42 -2.23 -2.51
CA PRO A 53 -7.55 -3.69 -2.55
C PRO A 53 -7.19 -4.35 -1.22
N LEU A 54 -6.37 -3.68 -0.39
CA LEU A 54 -6.02 -4.13 0.96
C LEU A 54 -7.19 -4.04 1.94
N ASP A 55 -8.22 -3.21 1.69
CA ASP A 55 -9.45 -3.17 2.50
C ASP A 55 -10.35 -4.40 2.27
N GLU A 56 -10.09 -5.20 1.22
CA GLU A 56 -10.82 -6.45 0.95
C GLU A 56 -10.35 -7.62 1.83
N LEU A 57 -9.21 -7.46 2.52
CA LEU A 57 -8.67 -8.43 3.46
C LEU A 57 -9.35 -8.30 4.82
N THR A 58 -9.51 -9.41 5.55
CA THR A 58 -9.86 -9.29 6.98
C THR A 58 -8.71 -8.64 7.75
N PRO A 59 -8.95 -8.07 8.95
CA PRO A 59 -7.88 -7.47 9.75
C PRO A 59 -6.69 -8.41 10.00
N GLU A 60 -6.96 -9.70 10.23
CA GLU A 60 -5.95 -10.72 10.47
C GLU A 60 -5.14 -11.04 9.20
N GLU A 61 -5.83 -11.16 8.05
CA GLU A 61 -5.20 -11.40 6.75
C GLU A 61 -4.35 -10.21 6.32
N LEU A 62 -4.86 -9.00 6.52
CA LEU A 62 -4.14 -7.75 6.26
C LEU A 62 -2.85 -7.68 7.08
N GLN A 63 -2.93 -7.96 8.38
CA GLN A 63 -1.75 -7.95 9.24
C GLN A 63 -0.71 -8.98 8.78
N ALA A 64 -1.12 -10.22 8.51
CA ALA A 64 -0.23 -11.26 8.02
C ALA A 64 0.44 -10.88 6.68
N PHE A 65 -0.31 -10.21 5.79
CA PHE A 65 0.24 -9.73 4.52
C PHE A 65 1.23 -8.58 4.70
N LEU A 66 0.93 -7.60 5.54
CA LEU A 66 1.84 -6.48 5.81
C LEU A 66 3.14 -6.95 6.47
N GLU A 67 3.06 -7.89 7.40
CA GLU A 67 4.25 -8.52 8.02
C GLU A 67 5.10 -9.25 6.98
N PHE A 68 4.47 -9.99 6.06
CA PHE A 68 5.17 -10.65 4.95
C PHE A 68 5.86 -9.65 4.03
N VAL A 69 5.15 -8.60 3.60
CA VAL A 69 5.71 -7.55 2.72
C VAL A 69 6.93 -6.90 3.37
N LYS A 70 6.80 -6.51 4.65
CA LYS A 70 7.90 -5.91 5.42
C LYS A 70 9.11 -6.83 5.53
N ALA A 71 8.89 -8.12 5.85
CA ALA A 71 9.97 -9.10 5.98
C ALA A 71 10.73 -9.32 4.66
N GLN A 72 10.06 -9.20 3.51
CA GLN A 72 10.68 -9.30 2.19
C GLN A 72 11.45 -8.02 1.83
N GLU A 73 10.88 -6.85 2.13
CA GLU A 73 11.54 -5.55 1.89
C GLU A 73 12.81 -5.37 2.74
N GLU A 74 12.81 -5.81 4.00
CA GLU A 74 14.01 -5.83 4.85
C GLU A 74 15.16 -6.67 4.26
N GLN A 75 14.81 -7.67 3.44
CA GLN A 75 15.77 -8.51 2.71
C GLN A 75 16.10 -7.98 1.30
N ASN A 76 15.62 -6.77 0.95
CA ASN A 76 15.69 -6.19 -0.41
C ASN A 76 15.06 -7.08 -1.49
N HIS A 77 14.08 -7.91 -1.13
CA HIS A 77 13.35 -8.75 -2.07
C HIS A 77 12.00 -8.14 -2.41
N SER A 78 11.59 -8.29 -3.68
CA SER A 78 10.22 -7.92 -4.08
C SER A 78 9.26 -8.98 -3.57
N TRP A 79 8.42 -8.61 -2.60
CA TRP A 79 7.38 -9.49 -2.03
C TRP A 79 6.50 -10.11 -3.13
N LYS A 80 6.21 -9.34 -4.18
CA LYS A 80 5.38 -9.76 -5.32
C LYS A 80 6.08 -10.85 -6.13
N VAL A 81 7.37 -10.70 -6.39
CA VAL A 81 8.17 -11.71 -7.10
C VAL A 81 8.26 -12.99 -6.29
N GLN A 82 8.51 -12.90 -4.98
CA GLN A 82 8.57 -14.07 -4.10
C GLN A 82 7.23 -14.82 -4.08
N LEU A 83 6.12 -14.11 -3.89
CA LEU A 83 4.78 -14.69 -3.87
C LEU A 83 4.46 -15.41 -5.19
N LEU A 84 4.73 -14.77 -6.33
CA LEU A 84 4.49 -15.36 -7.64
C LEU A 84 5.41 -16.56 -7.93
N ASN A 85 6.67 -16.51 -7.48
CA ASN A 85 7.59 -17.64 -7.58
C ASN A 85 7.11 -18.84 -6.77
N ASP A 86 6.56 -18.61 -5.58
CA ASP A 86 5.99 -19.68 -4.77
C ASP A 86 4.80 -20.31 -5.49
N TRP A 87 3.95 -19.50 -6.12
CA TRP A 87 2.79 -20.01 -6.87
C TRP A 87 3.20 -20.80 -8.12
N LEU A 88 4.21 -20.31 -8.85
CA LEU A 88 4.74 -20.97 -10.05
C LEU A 88 5.31 -22.36 -9.74
N ASN A 89 5.98 -22.50 -8.59
CA ASN A 89 6.58 -23.75 -8.13
C ASN A 89 5.63 -24.63 -7.30
N GLU A 90 4.36 -24.25 -7.20
CA GLU A 90 3.36 -24.91 -6.35
C GLU A 90 3.74 -24.98 -4.86
N ASN A 91 4.65 -24.11 -4.43
CA ASN A 91 5.06 -23.99 -3.04
C ASN A 91 3.98 -23.28 -2.21
N ASN A 92 3.97 -23.59 -0.91
CA ASN A 92 3.12 -22.91 0.05
C ASN A 92 3.72 -21.54 0.40
N SER A 93 2.95 -20.46 0.20
CA SER A 93 3.35 -19.09 0.53
C SER A 93 3.25 -18.77 2.04
N GLY A 94 3.06 -19.77 2.89
CA GLY A 94 3.05 -19.64 4.34
C GLY A 94 1.81 -18.90 4.85
N ALA A 95 2.03 -17.90 5.71
CA ALA A 95 0.95 -17.11 6.32
C ALA A 95 0.11 -16.32 5.29
N VAL A 96 0.63 -16.12 4.07
CA VAL A 96 -0.06 -15.40 2.97
C VAL A 96 -0.64 -16.32 1.90
N GLN A 97 -0.73 -17.63 2.17
CA GLN A 97 -1.32 -18.62 1.26
C GLN A 97 -2.78 -18.28 0.90
N PHE A 98 -3.51 -17.65 1.82
CA PHE A 98 -4.90 -17.21 1.60
C PHE A 98 -5.05 -16.31 0.36
N ILE A 99 -4.00 -15.58 -0.03
CA ILE A 99 -4.00 -14.73 -1.23
C ILE A 99 -4.18 -15.59 -2.47
N ARG A 100 -3.49 -16.73 -2.56
CA ARG A 100 -3.63 -17.67 -3.68
C ARG A 100 -5.01 -18.31 -3.70
N ASP A 101 -5.48 -18.73 -2.53
CA ASP A 101 -6.67 -19.56 -2.40
C ASP A 101 -7.98 -18.77 -2.56
N ARG A 102 -7.99 -17.49 -2.15
CA ARG A 102 -9.21 -16.66 -2.10
C ARG A 102 -9.24 -15.50 -3.09
N TYR A 103 -8.10 -14.87 -3.37
CA TYR A 103 -8.03 -13.61 -4.12
C TYR A 103 -7.43 -13.77 -5.51
N GLY A 104 -6.40 -14.62 -5.63
CA GLY A 104 -5.74 -14.94 -6.88
C GLY A 104 -4.89 -13.80 -7.45
N LEU A 105 -4.44 -14.01 -8.69
CA LEU A 105 -3.47 -13.15 -9.37
C LEU A 105 -4.01 -11.74 -9.66
N SER A 106 -5.30 -11.66 -10.00
CA SER A 106 -5.98 -10.40 -10.36
C SER A 106 -5.93 -9.40 -9.22
N TRP A 107 -6.12 -9.86 -7.97
CA TRP A 107 -6.01 -9.03 -6.78
C TRP A 107 -4.57 -8.57 -6.52
N VAL A 108 -3.59 -9.47 -6.61
CA VAL A 108 -2.16 -9.14 -6.42
C VAL A 108 -1.69 -8.06 -7.42
N ASN A 109 -2.27 -8.06 -8.63
CA ASN A 109 -1.94 -7.07 -9.64
C ASN A 109 -2.60 -5.71 -9.46
N ARG A 110 -3.68 -5.63 -8.67
CA ARG A 110 -4.29 -4.35 -8.28
C ARG A 110 -3.49 -3.64 -7.19
N ILE A 111 -2.61 -4.33 -6.48
CA ILE A 111 -1.81 -3.71 -5.42
C ILE A 111 -0.67 -2.89 -6.02
N GLU A 112 -0.67 -1.60 -5.70
CA GLU A 112 0.38 -0.65 -6.01
C GLU A 112 1.05 -0.17 -4.73
N PRO A 113 2.30 0.34 -4.79
CA PRO A 113 3.03 0.82 -3.62
C PRO A 113 2.23 1.83 -2.78
N HIS A 114 1.49 2.74 -3.42
CA HIS A 114 0.71 3.77 -2.74
C HIS A 114 -0.46 3.20 -1.89
N HIS A 115 -0.92 1.98 -2.17
CA HIS A 115 -1.95 1.33 -1.34
C HIS A 115 -1.42 0.98 0.05
N PHE A 116 -0.12 0.74 0.19
CA PHE A 116 0.52 0.45 1.48
C PHE A 116 0.66 1.68 2.35
N ASP A 117 0.72 2.90 1.81
CA ASP A 117 0.92 4.13 2.58
C ASP A 117 -0.10 4.31 3.70
N ARG A 118 -1.34 3.84 3.47
CA ARG A 118 -2.42 3.85 4.47
C ARG A 118 -2.15 2.93 5.67
N TYR A 119 -1.34 1.89 5.51
CA TYR A 119 -1.07 0.86 6.52
C TYR A 119 0.36 0.87 7.03
N SER A 120 1.32 1.34 6.24
CA SER A 120 2.70 1.67 6.65
C SER A 120 2.73 2.64 7.84
N ALA A 121 1.63 3.38 8.02
CA ALA A 121 1.44 4.34 9.09
C ALA A 121 0.62 3.85 10.31
N LYS A 122 -0.02 2.67 10.26
CA LYS A 122 -1.18 2.40 11.15
C LYS A 122 -0.90 1.78 12.51
N ASP A 123 0.22 1.08 12.74
CA ASP A 123 0.42 0.41 14.04
C ASP A 123 1.49 1.00 14.96
N ILE A 124 2.25 2.02 14.54
CA ILE A 124 3.30 2.62 15.39
C ILE A 124 2.91 4.01 15.92
N LEU A 125 1.88 4.64 15.34
CA LEU A 125 1.65 6.09 15.46
C LEU A 125 0.24 6.48 15.96
N LYS A 126 -0.49 5.62 16.67
CA LYS A 126 -1.66 6.11 17.41
C LYS A 126 -1.17 7.08 18.49
N LEU A 127 -1.46 8.36 18.29
CA LEU A 127 -1.16 9.44 19.19
C LEU A 127 -1.92 9.27 20.49
N LYS A 128 -1.21 9.47 21.60
CA LYS A 128 -1.79 9.53 22.93
C LYS A 128 -1.71 10.95 23.45
N VAL A 129 -2.63 11.29 24.35
CA VAL A 129 -2.54 12.54 25.11
C VAL A 129 -1.21 12.55 25.87
N GLY A 130 -0.42 13.61 25.66
CA GLY A 130 0.94 13.76 26.17
C GLY A 130 2.04 13.46 25.15
N ASP A 131 1.72 12.88 23.99
CA ASP A 131 2.72 12.65 22.93
C ASP A 131 3.25 13.98 22.42
N HIS A 132 4.57 14.05 22.23
CA HIS A 132 5.22 15.18 21.56
C HIS A 132 5.31 14.85 20.07
N ILE A 133 4.81 15.75 19.25
CA ILE A 133 4.81 15.63 17.78
C ILE A 133 5.33 16.92 17.16
N GLU A 134 5.70 16.83 15.90
CA GLU A 134 5.97 17.98 15.06
C GLU A 134 4.88 18.09 14.00
N VAL A 135 4.36 19.29 13.79
CA VAL A 135 3.32 19.58 12.80
C VAL A 135 3.81 20.57 11.76
N CYS A 136 3.43 20.37 10.51
CA CYS A 136 3.85 21.17 9.38
C CYS A 136 2.95 22.40 9.24
N ASN A 137 3.52 23.56 8.89
CA ASN A 137 2.74 24.76 8.58
C ASN A 137 1.74 24.58 7.43
N ALA A 138 1.94 23.59 6.56
CA ALA A 138 0.98 23.21 5.52
C ALA A 138 -0.44 22.86 6.05
N LEU A 139 -0.61 22.67 7.37
CA LEU A 139 -1.94 22.49 7.98
C LEU A 139 -2.79 23.76 7.99
N TRP A 140 -2.17 24.93 8.05
CA TRP A 140 -2.87 26.22 8.21
C TRP A 140 -2.40 27.28 7.20
N GLU A 141 -1.26 27.06 6.55
CA GLU A 141 -0.74 27.87 5.46
C GLU A 141 -0.81 27.11 4.14
N TRP A 142 -1.12 27.84 3.07
CA TRP A 142 -0.96 27.33 1.71
C TRP A 142 0.54 27.27 1.37
N VAL A 143 1.16 26.13 1.63
CA VAL A 143 2.56 25.87 1.30
C VAL A 143 2.63 25.09 -0.02
N GLN A 144 3.34 25.63 -1.01
CA GLN A 144 3.63 24.94 -2.27
C GLN A 144 5.02 24.31 -2.19
N ASP A 145 5.19 23.10 -2.73
CA ASP A 145 6.47 22.37 -2.66
C ASP A 145 7.63 23.10 -3.35
N ASP A 146 7.34 23.89 -4.38
CA ASP A 146 8.29 24.74 -5.11
C ASP A 146 8.11 26.24 -4.83
N GLY A 147 7.42 26.59 -3.74
CA GLY A 147 7.10 27.96 -3.38
C GLY A 147 8.20 28.69 -2.56
N PRO A 148 8.14 30.03 -2.45
CA PRO A 148 9.10 30.81 -1.67
C PRO A 148 8.99 30.60 -0.14
N CYS A 149 7.94 29.91 0.33
CA CYS A 149 7.74 29.56 1.74
C CYS A 149 8.09 28.08 1.95
N PRO A 150 9.17 27.74 2.65
CA PRO A 150 9.51 26.35 2.93
C PRO A 150 8.51 25.71 3.90
N ARG A 151 8.39 24.37 3.85
CA ARG A 151 7.68 23.59 4.87
C ARG A 151 8.45 23.67 6.19
N GLU A 152 7.82 24.25 7.21
CA GLU A 152 8.36 24.36 8.55
C GLU A 152 7.63 23.43 9.51
N TRP A 153 8.39 22.83 10.43
CA TRP A 153 7.89 21.87 11.40
C TRP A 153 7.93 22.47 12.80
N TYR A 154 6.80 22.43 13.49
CA TYR A 154 6.59 23.04 14.80
C TYR A 154 6.34 21.97 15.85
N SER A 155 7.13 21.98 16.92
CA SER A 155 6.93 21.05 18.03
C SER A 155 5.68 21.41 18.84
N CYS A 156 4.86 20.41 19.15
CA CYS A 156 3.66 20.55 19.94
C CYS A 156 3.37 19.29 20.76
N THR A 157 2.49 19.41 21.74
CA THR A 157 2.02 18.30 22.58
C THR A 157 0.58 17.98 22.26
N VAL A 158 0.26 16.70 22.10
CA VAL A 158 -1.11 16.23 21.93
C VAL A 158 -1.85 16.38 23.26
N ILE A 159 -2.93 17.16 23.28
CA ILE A 159 -3.75 17.36 24.49
C ILE A 159 -5.09 16.62 24.42
N LYS A 160 -5.56 16.27 23.22
CA LYS A 160 -6.80 15.50 23.02
C LYS A 160 -6.76 14.72 21.71
N VAL A 161 -7.36 13.53 21.70
CA VAL A 161 -7.61 12.74 20.49
C VAL A 161 -9.04 12.21 20.58
N ASP A 162 -9.88 12.62 19.65
CA ASP A 162 -11.31 12.25 19.61
C ASP A 162 -11.62 11.55 18.30
N GLU A 163 -12.25 10.38 18.37
CA GLU A 163 -12.78 9.69 17.20
C GLU A 163 -14.23 10.13 16.97
N ILE A 164 -14.51 10.63 15.76
CA ILE A 164 -15.83 11.06 15.34
C ILE A 164 -16.35 10.05 14.33
N SER A 165 -17.38 9.28 14.70
CA SER A 165 -18.08 8.39 13.79
C SER A 165 -19.37 9.05 13.29
N ASN A 166 -19.49 9.28 11.99
CA ASN A 166 -20.70 9.80 11.37
C ASN A 166 -21.21 8.81 10.30
N GLY A 167 -22.00 7.81 10.74
CA GLY A 167 -22.50 6.74 9.88
C GLY A 167 -21.37 5.84 9.36
N ASN A 168 -21.15 5.82 8.05
CA ASN A 168 -20.13 4.99 7.39
C ASN A 168 -18.72 5.61 7.38
N TYR A 169 -18.56 6.85 7.87
CA TYR A 169 -17.27 7.54 7.91
C TYR A 169 -16.86 7.76 9.36
N ALA A 170 -15.68 7.26 9.72
CA ALA A 170 -15.00 7.59 10.97
C ALA A 170 -13.79 8.48 10.65
N SER A 171 -13.64 9.58 11.39
CA SER A 171 -12.46 10.44 11.32
C SER A 171 -11.93 10.73 12.71
N THR A 172 -10.61 10.83 12.86
CA THR A 172 -10.01 11.19 14.14
C THR A 172 -9.58 12.63 14.17
N ASN A 173 -10.07 13.39 15.14
CA ASN A 173 -9.61 14.75 15.42
C ASN A 173 -8.57 14.72 16.53
N CYS A 174 -7.61 15.63 16.46
CA CYS A 174 -6.57 15.79 17.46
C CYS A 174 -6.42 17.25 17.83
N ILE A 175 -6.40 17.55 19.12
CA ILE A 175 -6.08 18.89 19.62
C ILE A 175 -4.63 18.87 20.10
N ILE A 176 -3.84 19.79 19.56
CA ILE A 176 -2.44 20.00 19.91
C ILE A 176 -2.26 21.33 20.66
N ARG A 177 -1.22 21.42 21.49
CA ARG A 177 -0.79 22.65 22.14
C ARG A 177 0.67 22.94 21.79
N PHE A 178 0.92 24.14 21.28
CA PHE A 178 2.25 24.65 20.98
C PHE A 178 2.95 25.16 22.25
N ASN A 179 4.27 25.33 22.18
CA ASN A 179 5.08 25.83 23.30
C ASN A 179 4.70 27.25 23.77
N ASN A 180 4.07 28.05 22.90
CA ASN A 180 3.54 29.38 23.23
C ASN A 180 2.18 29.33 23.97
N GLY A 181 1.64 28.14 24.22
CA GLY A 181 0.34 27.93 24.86
C GLY A 181 -0.86 27.96 23.92
N SER A 182 -0.68 28.25 22.63
CA SER A 182 -1.75 28.22 21.64
C SER A 182 -2.19 26.79 21.36
N GLU A 183 -3.50 26.60 21.20
CA GLU A 183 -4.11 25.30 20.88
C GLU A 183 -4.64 25.30 19.45
N PHE A 184 -4.55 24.15 18.79
CA PHE A 184 -5.00 23.97 17.42
C PHE A 184 -5.64 22.60 17.25
N GLU A 185 -6.80 22.58 16.59
CA GLU A 185 -7.51 21.34 16.26
C GLU A 185 -7.14 20.89 14.83
N ILE A 186 -6.60 19.68 14.73
CA ILE A 186 -6.31 19.00 13.49
C ILE A 186 -7.44 18.00 13.26
N GLN A 187 -8.31 18.31 12.31
CA GLN A 187 -9.35 17.38 11.88
C GLN A 187 -8.75 16.32 10.96
N GLY A 188 -9.21 15.07 11.09
CA GLY A 188 -8.77 13.96 10.26
C GLY A 188 -7.25 13.74 10.32
N ILE A 189 -6.68 13.67 11.52
CA ILE A 189 -5.24 13.60 11.76
C ILE A 189 -4.60 12.37 11.10
N TYR A 190 -5.33 11.26 10.99
CA TYR A 190 -4.84 10.05 10.32
C TYR A 190 -5.33 9.94 8.88
N GLU A 191 -6.39 10.66 8.54
CA GLU A 191 -7.13 10.52 7.29
C GLU A 191 -6.54 11.41 6.21
N TRP A 192 -6.71 12.73 6.29
CA TRP A 192 -6.23 13.67 5.27
C TRP A 192 -5.03 14.50 5.72
N ASN A 193 -4.74 14.54 7.03
CA ASN A 193 -3.63 15.33 7.58
C ASN A 193 -2.41 14.51 8.00
N ARG A 194 -2.35 13.23 7.64
CA ARG A 194 -1.29 12.31 8.06
C ARG A 194 0.13 12.74 7.69
N PHE A 195 0.30 13.35 6.53
CA PHE A 195 1.61 13.80 6.04
C PHE A 195 2.06 15.14 6.64
N HIS A 196 1.17 15.81 7.36
CA HIS A 196 1.45 17.11 7.96
C HIS A 196 1.84 17.02 9.44
N TRP A 197 2.09 15.83 9.96
CA TRP A 197 2.64 15.64 11.29
C TRP A 197 3.58 14.44 11.34
N ARG A 198 4.51 14.45 12.29
CA ARG A 198 5.47 13.37 12.53
C ARG A 198 5.87 13.32 14.00
N ARG A 199 6.47 12.21 14.44
CA ARG A 199 7.16 12.18 15.75
C ARG A 199 8.52 12.89 15.62
N PRO A 200 9.01 13.53 16.70
CA PRO A 200 10.34 14.12 16.70
C PRO A 200 11.37 13.05 16.36
N GLN A 201 12.25 13.36 15.41
CA GLN A 201 13.43 12.53 15.15
C GLN A 201 14.42 12.83 16.28
N GLY A 202 14.51 11.89 17.23
CA GLY A 202 15.52 11.94 18.30
C GLY A 202 16.91 11.59 17.79
#